data_AF-A0A2N0HYS3-F1
#
_entry.id   AF-A0A2N0HYS3-F1
#
_cell.length_a   1.000
_cell.length_b   1.000
_cell.length_c   1.000
_cell.angle_alpha   90.00
_cell.angle_beta   90.00
_cell.angle_gamma   90.00
#
_symmetry.space_group_name_H-M   'P 1'
#
loop_
_entity.id
_entity.type
_entity.pdbx_description
1 polymer ?
#
loop_
_entity_poly.entity_id
_entity_poly.type
_entity_poly.pdbx_seq_one_letter_code
_entity_poly.pdbx_strand_id
1 'polypeptide(L)'
;MVISRIVVKNHKPKKQIRRRTRKCKLTVNAPTQQTALSKLLCGDTPSHESGITEVLRHLSDSIDNVVRTVIQMDYTDSAKLALMAPFFARSILELGSTAILARLDPFRLLILRESQKQPDYKIDKSHKSSIRWAGDILADKVTNLWEDKALQNPTRALLGAYFMELVWSPHFELMLDSVQNINGDEWISELRKKDSKRFCSELLSDFTSVYSELSKGIHHEFVIPITATFDESTIRELLRKVVFNISTLGLILSVVDYAANPIATANAAIAYNQIQKMGLF
;
A
#
# COMPACT_ATOMS: atom_id res chain seq x y z
N MET A 1 76.14 -15.93 -34.91
CA MET A 1 74.93 -15.29 -35.48
C MET A 1 73.73 -16.03 -34.89
N VAL A 2 73.17 -15.51 -33.80
CA VAL A 2 72.10 -16.15 -33.01
C VAL A 2 70.91 -15.19 -33.01
N ILE A 3 69.79 -15.61 -33.60
CA ILE A 3 68.57 -14.79 -33.69
C ILE A 3 67.67 -15.14 -32.51
N SER A 4 67.60 -14.23 -31.55
CA SER A 4 66.65 -14.27 -30.42
C SER A 4 65.26 -13.82 -30.89
N ARG A 5 64.25 -14.69 -30.72
CA ARG A 5 62.83 -14.35 -30.91
C ARG A 5 62.30 -13.57 -29.70
N ILE A 6 61.96 -12.31 -29.91
CA ILE A 6 61.20 -11.49 -28.96
C ILE A 6 59.71 -11.72 -29.21
N VAL A 7 59.00 -12.24 -28.20
CA VAL A 7 57.53 -12.35 -28.22
C VAL A 7 56.94 -11.04 -27.71
N VAL A 8 56.34 -10.27 -28.62
CA VAL A 8 55.59 -9.04 -28.28
C VAL A 8 54.17 -9.43 -27.86
N LYS A 9 53.85 -9.29 -26.57
CA LYS A 9 52.47 -9.40 -26.06
C LYS A 9 51.70 -8.11 -26.33
N ASN A 10 50.73 -8.17 -27.25
CA ASN A 10 49.78 -7.09 -27.51
C ASN A 10 48.83 -6.87 -26.31
N HIS A 11 49.06 -5.81 -25.53
CA HIS A 11 48.10 -5.29 -24.55
C HIS A 11 47.03 -4.46 -25.27
N LYS A 12 45.80 -4.98 -25.35
CA LYS A 12 44.63 -4.18 -25.76
C LYS A 12 44.24 -3.21 -24.62
N PRO A 13 43.92 -1.94 -24.89
CA PRO A 13 43.45 -1.03 -23.85
C PRO A 13 42.02 -1.38 -23.46
N LYS A 14 41.78 -1.57 -22.15
CA LYS A 14 40.44 -1.71 -21.57
C LYS A 14 39.70 -0.38 -21.74
N LYS A 15 38.63 -0.36 -22.55
CA LYS A 15 37.68 0.75 -22.62
C LYS A 15 37.03 0.94 -21.24
N GLN A 16 37.38 2.04 -20.58
CA GLN A 16 36.77 2.49 -19.34
C GLN A 16 35.34 2.98 -19.66
N ILE A 17 34.34 2.16 -19.31
CA ILE A 17 32.93 2.55 -19.39
C ILE A 17 32.69 3.61 -18.31
N ARG A 18 32.71 4.89 -18.69
CA ARG A 18 32.26 6.00 -17.84
C ARG A 18 30.75 5.85 -17.60
N ARG A 19 30.38 5.23 -16.48
CA ARG A 19 29.02 5.33 -15.92
C ARG A 19 28.79 6.81 -15.58
N ARG A 20 27.95 7.50 -16.36
CA ARG A 20 27.43 8.82 -16.02
C ARG A 20 26.57 8.69 -14.76
N THR A 21 27.14 8.95 -13.59
CA THR A 21 26.39 9.22 -12.37
C THR A 21 25.66 10.55 -12.55
N ARG A 22 24.36 10.50 -12.87
CA ARG A 22 23.47 11.65 -12.69
C ARG A 22 23.32 11.88 -11.19
N LYS A 23 24.12 12.78 -10.61
CA LYS A 23 23.86 13.35 -9.28
C LYS A 23 22.57 14.16 -9.38
N CYS A 24 21.44 13.55 -9.02
CA CYS A 24 20.22 14.31 -8.75
C CYS A 24 20.43 15.01 -7.41
N LYS A 25 20.65 16.33 -7.44
CA LYS A 25 20.61 17.17 -6.23
C LYS A 25 19.15 17.22 -5.77
N LEU A 26 18.81 16.44 -4.74
CA LEU A 26 17.59 16.65 -3.97
C LEU A 26 17.78 17.90 -3.12
N THR A 27 17.31 19.03 -3.63
CA THR A 27 17.07 20.23 -2.83
C THR A 27 15.83 19.99 -1.96
N VAL A 28 16.05 19.96 -0.66
CA VAL A 28 15.01 20.01 0.37
C VAL A 28 14.31 21.38 0.28
N ASN A 29 12.98 21.41 0.31
CA ASN A 29 12.05 22.57 0.24
C ASN A 29 11.25 22.76 -1.05
N ALA A 30 10.60 21.68 -1.54
CA ALA A 30 9.34 21.80 -2.28
C ALA A 30 8.25 21.09 -1.46
N PRO A 31 6.97 21.53 -1.48
CA PRO A 31 5.88 20.72 -0.95
C PRO A 31 5.96 19.37 -1.66
N THR A 32 6.25 18.32 -0.90
CA THR A 32 6.48 16.98 -1.45
C THR A 32 5.22 16.56 -2.18
N GLN A 33 5.28 16.54 -3.51
CA GLN A 33 4.18 16.12 -4.36
C GLN A 33 3.70 14.74 -3.91
N GLN A 34 2.44 14.63 -3.50
CA GLN A 34 1.77 13.41 -3.07
C GLN A 34 2.16 12.23 -3.98
N THR A 35 2.61 11.11 -3.41
CA THR A 35 2.92 9.91 -4.20
C THR A 35 1.67 9.37 -4.88
N ALA A 36 1.85 8.62 -5.98
CA ALA A 36 0.72 7.98 -6.66
C ALA A 36 -0.08 7.07 -5.71
N LEU A 37 0.61 6.41 -4.77
CA LEU A 37 -0.04 5.54 -3.81
C LEU A 37 -0.89 6.31 -2.79
N SER A 38 -0.33 7.32 -2.13
CA SER A 38 -1.09 8.11 -1.16
C SER A 38 -2.23 8.88 -1.83
N LYS A 39 -2.06 9.34 -3.07
CA LYS A 39 -3.13 9.95 -3.87
C LYS A 39 -4.29 8.99 -4.09
N LEU A 40 -4.01 7.74 -4.43
CA LEU A 40 -5.03 6.73 -4.68
C LEU A 40 -5.79 6.36 -3.39
N LEU A 41 -5.07 6.25 -2.28
CA LEU A 41 -5.63 5.84 -0.98
C LEU A 41 -6.37 6.97 -0.27
N CYS A 42 -5.81 8.18 -0.25
CA CYS A 42 -6.34 9.32 0.50
C CYS A 42 -7.19 10.28 -0.35
N GLY A 43 -7.18 10.14 -1.67
CA GLY A 43 -7.78 11.10 -2.60
C GLY A 43 -6.87 12.32 -2.88
N ASP A 44 -7.40 13.27 -3.66
CA ASP A 44 -6.69 14.51 -3.95
C ASP A 44 -6.58 15.37 -2.67
N THR A 45 -5.40 15.90 -2.37
CA THR A 45 -5.23 16.78 -1.20
C THR A 45 -6.06 18.06 -1.40
N PRO A 46 -7.15 18.28 -0.65
CA PRO A 46 -8.07 19.37 -0.95
C PRO A 46 -7.56 20.70 -0.39
N SER A 47 -7.94 21.78 -1.06
CA SER A 47 -7.56 23.15 -0.70
C SER A 47 -8.23 23.65 0.59
N HIS A 48 -9.34 23.02 1.00
CA HIS A 48 -10.09 23.39 2.19
C HIS A 48 -9.84 22.44 3.37
N GLU A 49 -9.61 23.02 4.55
CA GLU A 49 -9.42 22.27 5.78
C GLU A 49 -10.77 21.93 6.43
N SER A 50 -11.06 20.64 6.53
CA SER A 50 -12.09 20.06 7.37
C SER A 50 -11.46 19.01 8.26
N GLY A 51 -12.17 18.56 9.30
CA GLY A 51 -11.62 17.56 10.23
C GLY A 51 -11.16 16.28 9.53
N ILE A 52 -11.87 15.82 8.50
CA ILE A 52 -11.47 14.61 7.76
C ILE A 52 -10.32 14.87 6.78
N THR A 53 -10.25 16.06 6.17
CA THR A 53 -9.16 16.37 5.24
C THR A 53 -7.83 16.56 5.97
N GLU A 54 -7.84 17.03 7.23
CA GLU A 54 -6.68 17.00 8.13
C GLU A 54 -6.19 15.58 8.39
N VAL A 55 -7.10 14.64 8.71
CA VAL A 55 -6.77 13.22 8.93
C VAL A 55 -6.18 12.58 7.67
N LEU A 56 -6.85 12.75 6.53
CA LEU A 56 -6.40 12.18 5.25
C LEU A 56 -5.06 12.77 4.79
N ARG A 57 -4.80 14.06 5.06
CA ARG A 57 -3.50 14.68 4.79
C ARG A 57 -2.40 14.07 5.65
N HIS A 58 -2.63 13.91 6.95
CA HIS A 58 -1.67 13.26 7.84
C HIS A 58 -1.36 11.81 7.41
N LEU A 59 -2.38 11.04 7.05
CA LEU A 59 -2.22 9.68 6.52
C LEU A 59 -1.46 9.69 5.19
N SER A 60 -1.78 10.63 4.30
CA SER A 60 -1.10 10.81 3.02
C SER A 60 0.39 11.09 3.21
N ASP A 61 0.75 12.03 4.09
CA ASP A 61 2.14 12.37 4.39
C ASP A 61 2.89 11.17 5.00
N SER A 62 2.23 10.40 5.86
CA SER A 62 2.79 9.19 6.48
C SER A 62 3.06 8.10 5.44
N ILE A 63 2.10 7.84 4.54
CA ILE A 63 2.26 6.89 3.42
C ILE A 63 3.40 7.36 2.51
N ASP A 64 3.44 8.65 2.15
CA ASP A 64 4.49 9.22 1.32
C ASP A 64 5.88 9.01 1.91
N ASN A 65 6.04 9.26 3.21
CA ASN A 65 7.31 9.07 3.90
C ASN A 65 7.74 7.60 3.87
N VAL A 66 6.83 6.67 4.13
CA VAL A 66 7.11 5.23 4.08
C VAL A 66 7.49 4.79 2.66
N VAL A 67 6.69 5.15 1.66
CA VAL A 67 6.92 4.80 0.26
C VAL A 67 8.26 5.34 -0.24
N ARG A 68 8.55 6.63 -0.01
CA ARG A 68 9.84 7.25 -0.39
C ARG A 68 11.02 6.55 0.29
N THR A 69 10.86 6.15 1.54
CA THR A 69 11.89 5.43 2.28
C THR A 69 12.16 4.07 1.66
N VAL A 70 11.13 3.31 1.30
CA VAL A 70 11.28 2.01 0.60
C VAL A 70 11.98 2.19 -0.74
N ILE A 71 11.56 3.16 -1.56
CA ILE A 71 12.19 3.48 -2.85
C ILE A 71 13.67 3.82 -2.67
N GLN A 72 13.99 4.64 -1.68
CA GLN A 72 15.36 5.04 -1.40
C GLN A 72 16.21 3.84 -0.96
N MET A 73 15.67 2.96 -0.12
CA MET A 73 16.39 1.76 0.35
C MET A 73 16.65 0.78 -0.79
N ASP A 74 15.67 0.52 -1.64
CA ASP A 74 15.84 -0.35 -2.82
C ASP A 74 16.97 0.14 -3.74
N TYR A 75 17.12 1.46 -3.89
CA TYR A 75 18.19 2.04 -4.70
C TYR A 75 19.58 2.00 -4.03
N THR A 76 19.63 2.11 -2.70
CA THR A 76 20.89 2.38 -1.96
C THR A 76 21.46 1.17 -1.24
N ASP A 77 20.63 0.25 -0.77
CA ASP A 77 21.04 -0.89 0.06
C ASP A 77 19.96 -1.99 0.09
N SER A 78 20.06 -2.96 -0.83
CA SER A 78 19.10 -4.08 -0.94
C SER A 78 19.12 -5.01 0.27
N ALA A 79 20.26 -5.15 0.95
CA ALA A 79 20.37 -5.98 2.16
C ALA A 79 19.61 -5.33 3.34
N LYS A 80 19.71 -4.01 3.48
CA LYS A 80 18.92 -3.26 4.45
C LYS A 80 17.42 -3.29 4.12
N LEU A 81 17.07 -3.25 2.82
CA LEU A 81 15.69 -3.42 2.40
C LEU A 81 15.15 -4.78 2.86
N ALA A 82 15.86 -5.89 2.64
CA ALA A 82 15.41 -7.21 3.07
C ALA A 82 15.14 -7.29 4.59
N LEU A 83 15.96 -6.62 5.40
CA LEU A 83 15.79 -6.56 6.86
C LEU A 83 14.60 -5.70 7.29
N MET A 84 14.37 -4.56 6.64
CA MET A 84 13.37 -3.56 7.08
C MET A 84 12.05 -3.60 6.30
N ALA A 85 12.00 -4.31 5.18
CA ALA A 85 10.83 -4.37 4.33
C ALA A 85 9.59 -4.95 5.03
N PRO A 86 9.67 -5.97 5.91
CA PRO A 86 8.49 -6.42 6.63
C PRO A 86 7.79 -5.29 7.40
N PHE A 87 8.58 -4.45 8.07
CA PHE A 87 8.10 -3.27 8.80
C PHE A 87 7.43 -2.26 7.87
N PHE A 88 8.07 -1.90 6.75
CA PHE A 88 7.51 -0.92 5.83
C PHE A 88 6.30 -1.45 5.07
N ALA A 89 6.30 -2.70 4.65
CA ALA A 89 5.16 -3.35 4.01
C ALA A 89 3.95 -3.38 4.96
N ARG A 90 4.15 -3.73 6.25
CA ARG A 90 3.07 -3.68 7.24
C ARG A 90 2.59 -2.26 7.48
N SER A 91 3.51 -1.29 7.51
CA SER A 91 3.15 0.13 7.63
C SER A 91 2.30 0.60 6.46
N ILE A 92 2.64 0.23 5.20
CA ILE A 92 1.82 0.54 4.02
C ILE A 92 0.44 -0.11 4.13
N LEU A 93 0.39 -1.38 4.55
CA LEU A 93 -0.86 -2.11 4.71
C LEU A 93 -1.77 -1.46 5.76
N GLU A 94 -1.25 -1.15 6.95
CA GLU A 94 -2.02 -0.57 8.05
C GLU A 94 -2.42 0.89 7.77
N LEU A 95 -1.49 1.73 7.29
CA LEU A 95 -1.79 3.11 6.92
C LEU A 95 -2.77 3.17 5.75
N GLY A 96 -2.58 2.33 4.74
CA GLY A 96 -3.47 2.29 3.57
C GLY A 96 -4.86 1.81 3.93
N SER A 97 -4.98 0.77 4.76
CA SER A 97 -6.28 0.32 5.27
C SER A 97 -6.98 1.41 6.10
N THR A 98 -6.21 2.12 6.93
CA THR A 98 -6.74 3.25 7.73
C THR A 98 -7.20 4.40 6.84
N ALA A 99 -6.47 4.72 5.76
CA ALA A 99 -6.86 5.76 4.79
C ALA A 99 -8.14 5.38 4.02
N ILE A 100 -8.25 4.13 3.56
CA ILE A 100 -9.44 3.63 2.89
C ILE A 100 -10.64 3.67 3.85
N LEU A 101 -10.45 3.22 5.10
CA LEU A 101 -11.48 3.30 6.14
C LEU A 101 -11.87 4.76 6.44
N ALA A 102 -10.92 5.68 6.49
CA ALA A 102 -11.19 7.11 6.68
C ALA A 102 -12.09 7.69 5.57
N ARG A 103 -12.00 7.15 4.36
CA ARG A 103 -12.85 7.58 3.23
C ARG A 103 -14.23 6.96 3.27
N LEU A 104 -14.35 5.71 3.70
CA LEU A 104 -15.63 4.99 3.74
C LEU A 104 -16.42 5.20 5.05
N ASP A 105 -15.72 5.44 6.15
CA ASP A 105 -16.28 5.74 7.46
C ASP A 105 -15.57 6.95 8.12
N PRO A 106 -15.75 8.17 7.57
CA PRO A 106 -15.13 9.38 8.13
C PRO A 106 -15.50 9.62 9.60
N PHE A 107 -16.72 9.25 10.00
CA PHE A 107 -17.23 9.49 11.35
C PHE A 107 -16.39 8.76 12.41
N ARG A 108 -16.02 7.50 12.16
CA ARG A 108 -15.16 6.72 13.06
C ARG A 108 -13.80 7.38 13.28
N LEU A 109 -13.19 7.91 12.22
CA LEU A 109 -11.89 8.57 12.27
C LEU A 109 -11.97 9.97 12.91
N LEU A 110 -13.07 10.69 12.69
CA LEU A 110 -13.32 11.96 13.36
C LEU A 110 -13.46 11.77 14.88
N ILE A 111 -14.23 10.77 15.33
CA ILE A 111 -14.33 10.44 16.77
C ILE A 111 -12.95 10.10 17.34
N LEU A 112 -12.16 9.28 16.64
CA LEU A 112 -10.82 8.92 17.09
C LEU A 112 -9.93 10.16 17.22
N ARG A 113 -9.93 11.03 16.21
CA ARG A 113 -9.18 12.30 16.22
C ARG A 113 -9.58 13.17 17.41
N GLU A 114 -10.89 13.37 17.64
CA GLU A 114 -11.34 14.19 18.77
C GLU A 114 -11.01 13.56 20.13
N SER A 115 -11.09 12.23 20.25
CA SER A 115 -10.65 11.50 21.45
C SER A 115 -9.15 11.67 21.71
N GLN A 116 -8.32 11.68 20.66
CA GLN A 116 -6.87 11.86 20.76
C GLN A 116 -6.46 13.30 21.08
N LYS A 117 -7.34 14.28 20.81
CA LYS A 117 -7.13 15.69 21.16
C LYS A 117 -7.51 16.04 22.60
N GLN A 118 -8.13 15.12 23.34
CA GLN A 118 -8.52 15.39 24.73
C GLN A 118 -7.29 15.53 25.64
N PRO A 119 -7.30 16.46 26.62
CA PRO A 119 -6.15 16.69 27.51
C PRO A 119 -5.71 15.47 28.32
N ASP A 120 -6.62 14.53 28.56
CA ASP A 120 -6.39 13.30 29.34
C ASP A 120 -6.00 12.09 28.47
N TYR A 121 -5.81 12.28 27.16
CA TYR A 121 -5.39 11.21 26.26
C TYR A 121 -3.97 10.72 26.60
N LYS A 122 -3.86 9.45 26.99
CA LYS A 122 -2.62 8.82 27.47
C LYS A 122 -1.88 8.09 26.36
N ILE A 123 -0.87 8.71 25.76
CA ILE A 123 -0.10 8.14 24.64
C ILE A 123 0.63 6.84 25.05
N ASP A 124 0.97 6.68 26.33
CA ASP A 124 1.68 5.53 26.90
C ASP A 124 0.82 4.27 27.04
N LYS A 125 -0.49 4.33 26.77
CA LYS A 125 -1.42 3.21 26.91
C LYS A 125 -2.06 2.85 25.58
N SER A 126 -2.24 1.55 25.36
CA SER A 126 -3.07 1.07 24.26
C SER A 126 -4.54 1.45 24.51
N HIS A 127 -5.15 2.15 23.55
CA HIS A 127 -6.55 2.55 23.63
C HIS A 127 -7.45 1.56 22.89
N LYS A 128 -8.66 1.35 23.43
CA LYS A 128 -9.71 0.58 22.74
C LYS A 128 -10.27 1.31 21.53
N SER A 129 -10.15 2.64 21.51
CA SER A 129 -10.65 3.49 20.43
C SER A 129 -9.73 3.54 19.20
N SER A 130 -8.46 3.12 19.30
CA SER A 130 -7.53 3.05 18.16
C SER A 130 -8.05 2.14 17.05
N ILE A 131 -7.64 2.39 15.81
CA ILE A 131 -7.89 1.48 14.69
C ILE A 131 -7.15 0.16 14.95
N ARG A 132 -7.87 -0.95 14.84
CA ARG A 132 -7.36 -2.30 15.09
C ARG A 132 -7.51 -3.16 13.87
N TRP A 133 -6.53 -4.04 13.68
CA TRP A 133 -6.58 -5.03 12.61
C TRP A 133 -7.82 -5.93 12.75
N ALA A 134 -8.01 -6.53 13.93
CA ALA A 134 -9.25 -7.21 14.27
C ALA A 134 -10.30 -6.19 14.73
N GLY A 135 -11.48 -6.22 14.12
CA GLY A 135 -12.63 -5.37 14.42
C GLY A 135 -12.81 -4.20 13.47
N ASP A 136 -11.76 -3.43 13.15
CA ASP A 136 -11.87 -2.28 12.21
C ASP A 136 -11.43 -2.64 10.78
N ILE A 137 -10.49 -3.58 10.59
CA ILE A 137 -10.05 -4.02 9.25
C ILE A 137 -10.64 -5.39 8.88
N LEU A 138 -10.40 -6.41 9.71
CA LEU A 138 -10.97 -7.75 9.56
C LEU A 138 -12.11 -7.94 10.56
N ALA A 139 -13.20 -8.56 10.11
CA ALA A 139 -14.28 -9.00 10.98
C ALA A 139 -14.26 -10.51 11.17
N ASP A 140 -14.93 -10.98 12.21
CA ASP A 140 -15.27 -12.39 12.36
C ASP A 140 -16.17 -12.85 11.20
N LYS A 141 -16.06 -14.15 10.87
CA LYS A 141 -16.85 -14.75 9.81
C LYS A 141 -18.33 -14.80 10.22
N VAL A 142 -19.20 -14.26 9.38
CA VAL A 142 -20.65 -14.29 9.56
C VAL A 142 -21.24 -15.37 8.65
N THR A 143 -22.10 -16.24 9.20
CA THR A 143 -22.79 -17.32 8.45
C THR A 143 -23.98 -16.82 7.64
N ASN A 144 -24.75 -15.88 8.20
CA ASN A 144 -25.89 -15.26 7.52
C ASN A 144 -25.92 -13.75 7.83
N LEU A 145 -25.54 -12.95 6.83
CA LEU A 145 -25.36 -11.50 6.99
C LEU A 145 -26.65 -10.76 7.37
N TRP A 146 -27.79 -11.30 6.96
CA TRP A 146 -29.10 -10.66 7.08
C TRP A 146 -30.01 -11.32 8.11
N GLU A 147 -29.45 -12.20 8.96
CA GLU A 147 -30.19 -12.89 10.01
C GLU A 147 -30.65 -11.94 11.13
N ASP A 148 -29.76 -11.05 11.57
CA ASP A 148 -30.10 -10.01 12.54
C ASP A 148 -30.84 -8.86 11.86
N LYS A 149 -32.18 -8.95 11.89
CA LYS A 149 -33.07 -7.89 11.38
C LYS A 149 -33.03 -6.61 12.21
N ALA A 150 -32.53 -6.66 13.45
CA ALA A 150 -32.47 -5.49 14.31
C ALA A 150 -31.26 -4.61 14.00
N LEU A 151 -30.22 -5.16 13.34
CA LEU A 151 -29.00 -4.45 12.94
C LEU A 151 -28.43 -3.57 14.07
N GLN A 152 -28.41 -4.09 15.30
CA GLN A 152 -28.07 -3.24 16.45
C GLN A 152 -26.60 -2.83 16.45
N ASN A 153 -25.71 -3.70 15.95
CA ASN A 153 -24.28 -3.45 15.87
C ASN A 153 -23.66 -4.11 14.62
N PRO A 154 -24.04 -3.67 13.40
CA PRO A 154 -23.45 -4.22 12.18
C PRO A 154 -21.94 -3.95 12.21
N THR A 155 -21.14 -4.97 11.93
CA THR A 155 -19.69 -4.78 11.82
C THR A 155 -19.40 -3.77 10.70
N ARG A 156 -18.55 -2.79 11.01
CA ARG A 156 -18.08 -1.78 10.06
C ARG A 156 -16.63 -2.02 9.67
N ALA A 157 -16.15 -3.27 9.84
CA ALA A 157 -14.80 -3.63 9.47
C ALA A 157 -14.62 -3.49 7.95
N LEU A 158 -13.48 -2.93 7.54
CA LEU A 158 -13.17 -2.64 6.15
C LEU A 158 -13.36 -3.85 5.21
N LEU A 159 -12.94 -5.03 5.66
CA LEU A 159 -13.05 -6.29 4.93
C LEU A 159 -14.09 -7.24 5.57
N GLY A 160 -15.03 -6.68 6.32
CA GLY A 160 -16.15 -7.41 6.89
C GLY A 160 -17.24 -7.73 5.85
N ALA A 161 -18.13 -8.66 6.19
CA ALA A 161 -19.15 -9.15 5.27
C ALA A 161 -20.07 -8.04 4.71
N TYR A 162 -20.46 -7.05 5.52
CA TYR A 162 -21.26 -5.91 5.04
C TYR A 162 -20.51 -5.07 4.01
N PHE A 163 -19.23 -4.74 4.25
CA PHE A 163 -18.43 -4.01 3.28
C PHE A 163 -18.19 -4.81 2.00
N MET A 164 -17.97 -6.11 2.11
CA MET A 164 -17.82 -6.99 0.95
C MET A 164 -19.08 -6.99 0.07
N GLU A 165 -20.27 -7.13 0.67
CA GLU A 165 -21.53 -7.21 -0.07
C GLU A 165 -22.03 -5.86 -0.59
N LEU A 166 -21.92 -4.80 0.23
CA LEU A 166 -22.50 -3.49 -0.10
C LEU A 166 -21.53 -2.55 -0.82
N VAL A 167 -20.22 -2.79 -0.70
CA VAL A 167 -19.18 -1.87 -1.20
C VAL A 167 -18.28 -2.58 -2.20
N TRP A 168 -17.48 -3.55 -1.76
CA TRP A 168 -16.44 -4.09 -2.63
C TRP A 168 -16.98 -4.84 -3.84
N SER A 169 -17.92 -5.76 -3.64
CA SER A 169 -18.49 -6.58 -4.72
C SER A 169 -19.16 -5.75 -5.82
N PRO A 170 -20.13 -4.85 -5.54
CA PRO A 170 -20.78 -4.09 -6.60
C PRO A 170 -19.85 -3.08 -7.28
N HIS A 171 -18.94 -2.44 -6.53
CA HIS A 171 -18.07 -1.41 -7.09
C HIS A 171 -16.85 -2.00 -7.82
N PHE A 172 -16.51 -3.27 -7.61
CA PHE A 172 -15.49 -3.96 -8.39
C PHE A 172 -15.88 -4.03 -9.87
N GLU A 173 -17.12 -4.42 -10.18
CA GLU A 173 -17.61 -4.50 -11.56
C GLU A 173 -17.69 -3.10 -12.20
N LEU A 174 -18.22 -2.11 -11.47
CA LEU A 174 -18.24 -0.71 -11.92
C LEU A 174 -16.83 -0.17 -12.21
N MET A 175 -15.86 -0.53 -11.38
CA MET A 175 -14.47 -0.17 -11.57
C MET A 175 -13.94 -0.79 -12.87
N LEU A 176 -14.17 -2.08 -13.12
CA LEU A 176 -13.73 -2.75 -14.36
C LEU A 176 -14.31 -2.09 -15.61
N ASP A 177 -15.61 -1.76 -15.60
CA ASP A 177 -16.28 -1.04 -16.69
C ASP A 177 -15.65 0.34 -16.94
N SER A 178 -15.28 1.03 -15.86
CA SER A 178 -14.69 2.37 -15.93
C SER A 178 -13.25 2.38 -16.47
N VAL A 179 -12.53 1.25 -16.36
CA VAL A 179 -11.14 1.10 -16.83
C VAL A 179 -11.00 0.22 -18.08
N GLN A 180 -12.11 -0.13 -18.74
CA GLN A 180 -12.13 -1.03 -19.90
C GLN A 180 -11.23 -0.57 -21.06
N ASN A 181 -11.12 0.75 -21.28
CA ASN A 181 -10.37 1.35 -22.39
C ASN A 181 -8.88 1.55 -22.07
N ILE A 182 -8.44 1.18 -20.86
CA ILE A 182 -7.04 1.30 -20.45
C ILE A 182 -6.31 0.03 -20.91
N ASN A 183 -5.27 0.22 -21.72
CA ASN A 183 -4.48 -0.84 -22.34
C ASN A 183 -3.06 -0.86 -21.78
N GLY A 184 -2.51 -2.07 -21.59
CA GLY A 184 -1.09 -2.27 -21.31
C GLY A 184 -0.70 -2.47 -19.84
N ASP A 185 -1.67 -2.59 -18.93
CA ASP A 185 -1.39 -2.76 -17.50
C ASP A 185 -1.67 -4.20 -17.04
N GLU A 186 -0.61 -4.91 -16.63
CA GLU A 186 -0.68 -6.31 -16.15
C GLU A 186 -1.66 -6.46 -14.99
N TRP A 187 -1.64 -5.54 -14.01
CA TRP A 187 -2.50 -5.61 -12.84
C TRP A 187 -3.99 -5.48 -13.21
N ILE A 188 -4.35 -4.55 -14.11
CA ILE A 188 -5.73 -4.44 -14.62
C ILE A 188 -6.10 -5.71 -15.39
N SER A 189 -5.17 -6.26 -16.17
CA SER A 189 -5.39 -7.51 -16.91
C SER A 189 -5.60 -8.71 -15.99
N GLU A 190 -4.97 -8.74 -14.82
CA GLU A 190 -5.22 -9.74 -13.77
C GLU A 190 -6.60 -9.57 -13.13
N LEU A 191 -7.02 -8.34 -12.84
CA LEU A 191 -8.34 -8.06 -12.27
C LEU A 191 -9.48 -8.46 -13.22
N ARG A 192 -9.33 -8.23 -14.52
CA ARG A 192 -10.32 -8.63 -15.55
C ARG A 192 -10.55 -10.15 -15.65
N LYS A 193 -9.68 -10.98 -15.06
CA LYS A 193 -9.83 -12.44 -15.02
C LYS A 193 -10.65 -12.93 -13.82
N LYS A 194 -11.12 -12.01 -12.98
CA LYS A 194 -11.85 -12.31 -11.75
C LYS A 194 -13.27 -11.78 -11.88
N ASP A 195 -14.22 -12.52 -11.34
CA ASP A 195 -15.51 -11.96 -10.96
C ASP A 195 -15.42 -11.32 -9.56
N SER A 196 -16.40 -10.51 -9.20
CA SER A 196 -16.50 -9.87 -7.88
C SER A 196 -16.41 -10.84 -6.70
N LYS A 197 -16.99 -12.05 -6.80
CA LYS A 197 -16.95 -13.06 -5.73
C LYS A 197 -15.54 -13.59 -5.50
N ARG A 198 -14.85 -13.96 -6.59
CA ARG A 198 -13.46 -14.40 -6.56
C ARG A 198 -12.55 -13.30 -6.06
N PHE A 199 -12.73 -12.06 -6.54
CA PHE A 199 -11.99 -10.91 -6.06
C PHE A 199 -12.12 -10.75 -4.54
N CYS A 200 -13.34 -10.71 -4.00
CA CYS A 200 -13.56 -10.52 -2.56
C CYS A 200 -12.96 -11.66 -1.72
N SER A 201 -13.08 -12.90 -2.18
CA SER A 201 -12.50 -14.06 -1.50
C SER A 201 -10.98 -14.03 -1.47
N GLU A 202 -10.35 -13.70 -2.61
CA GLU A 202 -8.88 -13.59 -2.71
C GLU A 202 -8.37 -12.40 -1.89
N LEU A 203 -9.04 -11.25 -1.95
CA LEU A 203 -8.71 -10.05 -1.18
C LEU A 203 -8.64 -10.34 0.33
N LEU A 204 -9.68 -11.00 0.88
CA LEU A 204 -9.73 -11.34 2.30
C LEU A 204 -8.61 -12.32 2.70
N SER A 205 -8.39 -13.34 1.88
CA SER A 205 -7.33 -14.33 2.09
C SER A 205 -5.95 -13.68 2.08
N ASP A 206 -5.70 -12.80 1.10
CA ASP A 206 -4.43 -12.12 0.94
C ASP A 206 -4.14 -11.15 2.08
N PHE A 207 -5.11 -10.31 2.48
CA PHE A 207 -4.92 -9.40 3.61
C PHE A 207 -4.61 -10.17 4.90
N THR A 208 -5.30 -11.28 5.15
CA THR A 208 -5.07 -12.13 6.32
C THR A 208 -3.67 -12.75 6.30
N SER A 209 -3.31 -13.35 5.16
CA SER A 209 -2.02 -14.02 4.97
C SER A 209 -0.85 -13.04 5.05
N VAL A 210 -0.90 -11.95 4.29
CA VAL A 210 0.16 -10.96 4.20
C VAL A 210 0.37 -10.26 5.55
N TYR A 211 -0.69 -9.91 6.28
CA TYR A 211 -0.56 -9.35 7.62
C TYR A 211 0.16 -10.30 8.58
N SER A 212 -0.22 -11.58 8.56
CA SER A 212 0.39 -12.62 9.39
C SER A 212 1.87 -12.80 9.05
N GLU A 213 2.22 -12.95 7.77
CA GLU A 213 3.61 -13.13 7.34
C GLU A 213 4.49 -11.91 7.68
N LEU A 214 4.00 -10.70 7.44
CA LEU A 214 4.73 -9.47 7.78
C LEU A 214 4.90 -9.29 9.28
N SER A 215 3.95 -9.77 10.09
CA SER A 215 4.04 -9.70 11.54
C SER A 215 5.20 -10.53 12.06
N LYS A 216 5.41 -11.73 11.52
CA LYS A 216 6.57 -12.58 11.87
C LYS A 216 7.88 -11.85 11.60
N GLY A 217 7.97 -11.12 10.48
CA GLY A 217 9.17 -10.36 10.12
C GLY A 217 9.46 -9.12 11.00
N ILE A 218 8.54 -8.73 11.88
CA ILE A 218 8.71 -7.57 12.78
C ILE A 218 8.92 -8.02 14.22
N HIS A 219 8.27 -9.11 14.62
CA HIS A 219 8.51 -9.70 15.93
C HIS A 219 9.89 -10.36 15.91
N HIS A 220 10.76 -10.00 16.85
CA HIS A 220 12.06 -10.67 17.06
C HIS A 220 11.87 -12.07 17.68
N GLU A 221 10.95 -12.86 17.14
CA GLU A 221 10.70 -14.25 17.54
C GLU A 221 11.74 -15.19 16.94
N PHE A 222 12.41 -14.77 15.87
CA PHE A 222 13.48 -15.54 15.24
C PHE A 222 14.80 -15.39 15.99
N VAL A 223 15.32 -16.53 16.47
CA VAL A 223 16.70 -16.69 16.97
C VAL A 223 17.69 -17.03 15.85
N ILE A 224 17.22 -17.03 14.61
CA ILE A 224 18.02 -17.21 13.38
C ILE A 224 17.97 -15.93 12.54
N PRO A 225 18.94 -15.68 11.64
CA PRO A 225 18.91 -14.51 10.77
C PRO A 225 17.59 -14.46 9.99
N ILE A 226 16.90 -13.32 10.04
CA ILE A 226 15.62 -13.13 9.33
C ILE A 226 15.76 -13.37 7.82
N THR A 227 16.94 -13.11 7.26
CA THR A 227 17.31 -13.36 5.87
C THR A 227 17.32 -14.85 5.49
N ALA A 228 17.33 -15.77 6.46
CA ALA A 228 17.16 -17.20 6.23
C ALA A 228 15.69 -17.60 6.04
N THR A 229 14.75 -16.79 6.52
CA THR A 229 13.29 -17.02 6.40
C THR A 229 12.69 -16.15 5.29
N PHE A 230 13.17 -14.92 5.16
CA PHE A 230 12.73 -13.95 4.18
C PHE A 230 13.89 -13.61 3.25
N ASP A 231 13.99 -14.36 2.15
CA ASP A 231 14.89 -13.97 1.07
C ASP A 231 14.37 -12.73 0.32
N GLU A 232 15.23 -12.12 -0.50
CA GLU A 232 14.88 -10.90 -1.23
C GLU A 232 13.64 -11.10 -2.13
N SER A 233 13.50 -12.28 -2.73
CA SER A 233 12.37 -12.59 -3.63
C SER A 233 11.04 -12.65 -2.88
N THR A 234 11.03 -13.27 -1.71
CA THR A 234 9.87 -13.40 -0.82
C THR A 234 9.43 -12.03 -0.32
N ILE A 235 10.38 -11.19 0.08
CA ILE A 235 10.12 -9.82 0.54
C ILE A 235 9.51 -8.97 -0.57
N ARG A 236 10.09 -9.01 -1.77
CA ARG A 236 9.56 -8.27 -2.93
C ARG A 236 8.14 -8.71 -3.26
N GLU A 237 7.89 -10.02 -3.25
CA GLU A 237 6.53 -10.54 -3.48
C GLU A 237 5.54 -10.10 -2.39
N LEU A 238 5.94 -10.07 -1.12
CA LEU A 238 5.08 -9.56 -0.05
C LEU A 238 4.78 -8.07 -0.20
N LEU A 239 5.80 -7.26 -0.53
CA LEU A 239 5.62 -5.84 -0.84
C LEU A 239 4.68 -5.65 -2.04
N ARG A 240 4.87 -6.41 -3.12
CA ARG A 240 3.99 -6.43 -4.29
C ARG A 240 2.55 -6.69 -3.90
N LYS A 241 2.31 -7.77 -3.15
CA LYS A 241 0.97 -8.17 -2.71
C LYS A 241 0.32 -7.12 -1.85
N VAL A 242 1.06 -6.52 -0.90
CA VAL A 242 0.53 -5.39 -0.12
C VAL A 242 0.08 -4.30 -1.06
N VAL A 243 0.99 -3.79 -1.90
CA VAL A 243 0.74 -2.60 -2.71
C VAL A 243 -0.34 -2.83 -3.74
N PHE A 244 -0.34 -3.98 -4.42
CA PHE A 244 -1.38 -4.38 -5.36
C PHE A 244 -2.77 -4.38 -4.71
N ASN A 245 -2.89 -4.99 -3.53
CA ASN A 245 -4.18 -5.15 -2.87
C ASN A 245 -4.75 -3.82 -2.37
N ILE A 246 -3.95 -3.02 -1.67
CA ILE A 246 -4.37 -1.69 -1.21
C ILE A 246 -4.58 -0.71 -2.37
N SER A 247 -3.76 -0.75 -3.43
CA SER A 247 -3.98 0.11 -4.59
C SER A 247 -5.24 -0.29 -5.34
N THR A 248 -5.55 -1.59 -5.43
CA THR A 248 -6.80 -2.06 -6.04
C THR A 248 -8.01 -1.53 -5.28
N LEU A 249 -7.99 -1.58 -3.94
CA LEU A 249 -9.07 -0.97 -3.14
C LEU A 249 -9.17 0.53 -3.36
N GLY A 250 -8.04 1.24 -3.44
CA GLY A 250 -8.02 2.67 -3.75
C GLY A 250 -8.55 3.00 -5.15
N LEU A 251 -8.34 2.13 -6.14
CA LEU A 251 -8.94 2.25 -7.47
C LEU A 251 -10.45 2.01 -7.43
N ILE A 252 -10.92 0.99 -6.70
CA ILE A 252 -12.36 0.76 -6.51
C ILE A 252 -13.02 1.96 -5.82
N LEU A 253 -12.34 2.58 -4.84
CA LEU A 253 -12.85 3.79 -4.18
C LEU A 253 -13.10 4.97 -5.13
N SER A 254 -12.52 5.01 -6.32
CA SER A 254 -12.79 6.11 -7.26
C SER A 254 -14.19 6.03 -7.89
N VAL A 255 -14.85 4.88 -7.80
CA VAL A 255 -16.24 4.69 -8.28
C VAL A 255 -17.25 4.58 -7.13
N VAL A 256 -16.84 4.77 -5.88
CA VAL A 256 -17.74 4.76 -4.71
C VAL A 256 -18.21 6.19 -4.43
N ASP A 257 -19.49 6.47 -4.69
CA ASP A 257 -20.03 7.84 -4.69
C ASP A 257 -19.99 8.54 -3.33
N TYR A 258 -20.13 7.79 -2.24
CA TYR A 258 -20.14 8.35 -0.89
C TYR A 258 -18.76 8.40 -0.23
N ALA A 259 -17.71 7.93 -0.91
CA ALA A 259 -16.36 7.95 -0.37
C ALA A 259 -15.91 9.41 -0.17
N ALA A 260 -15.45 9.73 1.04
CA ALA A 260 -14.89 11.04 1.31
C ALA A 260 -13.63 11.29 0.46
N ASN A 261 -13.43 12.56 0.11
CA ASN A 261 -12.31 13.02 -0.70
C ASN A 261 -12.15 12.21 -2.01
N PRO A 262 -13.16 12.23 -2.89
CA PRO A 262 -13.14 11.43 -4.11
C PRO A 262 -12.01 11.88 -5.05
N ILE A 263 -11.55 10.93 -5.86
CA ILE A 263 -10.62 11.16 -6.96
C ILE A 263 -11.32 10.75 -8.24
N ALA A 264 -11.18 11.56 -9.30
CA ALA A 264 -11.73 11.20 -10.60
C ALA A 264 -11.14 9.86 -11.08
N THR A 265 -11.96 8.94 -11.57
CA THR A 265 -11.55 7.59 -11.98
C THR A 265 -10.39 7.57 -12.97
N ALA A 266 -10.35 8.53 -13.91
CA ALA A 266 -9.22 8.67 -14.83
C ALA A 266 -7.89 8.97 -14.09
N ASN A 267 -7.92 9.85 -13.09
CA ASN A 267 -6.76 10.16 -12.26
C ASN A 267 -6.38 8.98 -11.35
N ALA A 268 -7.37 8.24 -10.84
CA ALA A 268 -7.14 7.04 -10.05
C ALA A 268 -6.43 5.96 -10.86
N ALA A 269 -6.87 5.73 -12.11
CA ALA A 269 -6.23 4.77 -12.99
C ALA A 269 -4.81 5.19 -13.40
N ILE A 270 -4.57 6.49 -13.65
CA ILE A 270 -3.21 7.01 -13.87
C ILE A 270 -2.32 6.73 -12.66
N ALA A 271 -2.81 7.00 -11.45
CA ALA A 271 -2.06 6.73 -10.23
C ALA A 271 -1.78 5.23 -10.04
N TYR A 272 -2.79 4.38 -10.26
CA TYR A 272 -2.66 2.92 -10.22
C TYR A 272 -1.56 2.42 -11.17
N ASN A 273 -1.54 2.92 -12.40
CA ASN A 273 -0.53 2.57 -13.40
C ASN A 273 0.86 3.10 -13.06
N GLN A 274 0.95 4.28 -12.44
CA GLN A 274 2.22 4.80 -11.93
C GLN A 274 2.80 3.90 -10.85
N ILE A 275 1.96 3.41 -9.92
CA ILE A 275 2.37 2.50 -8.85
C ILE A 275 2.95 1.21 -9.45
N GLN A 276 2.24 0.57 -10.37
CA GLN A 276 2.73 -0.64 -11.03
C GLN A 276 4.07 -0.41 -11.76
N LYS A 277 4.20 0.71 -12.49
CA LYS A 277 5.41 1.06 -13.26
C LYS A 277 6.62 1.38 -12.39
N MET A 278 6.43 1.68 -11.11
CA MET A 278 7.56 1.89 -10.20
C MET A 278 8.42 0.62 -10.08
N GLY A 279 7.87 -0.57 -10.34
CA GLY A 279 8.61 -1.85 -10.38
C GLY A 279 9.30 -2.23 -9.07
N LEU A 280 9.03 -1.46 -8.02
CA LEU A 280 9.53 -1.63 -6.66
C LEU A 280 8.67 -2.60 -5.86
N PHE A 281 7.47 -2.86 -6.38
CA PHE A 281 6.42 -3.68 -5.83
C PHE A 281 6.07 -4.71 -6.89
#